data_AF-A0A5N6N8K5-F1
#
_entry.id   AF-A0A5N6N8K5-F1
#
_cell.length_a   1.000
_cell.length_b   1.000
_cell.length_c   1.000
_cell.angle_alpha   90.00
_cell.angle_beta   90.00
_cell.angle_gamma   90.00
#
_symmetry.space_group_name_H-M   'P 1'
#
loop_
_entity.id
_entity.type
_entity.pdbx_description
1 polymer ?
#
loop_
_entity_poly.entity_id
_entity_poly.type
_entity_poly.pdbx_seq_one_letter_code
_entity_poly.pdbx_strand_id
1 'polypeptide(L)'
;MVALMGGGHTIGFAHCKEFQSRLFGPKPDPSVHPKLAERLKAMCANSSSDPTMSAFLDPISAGNFDNMIFKNILNGLGVLGTDQAMASDPRTRPIVEEYAKDQVLFFRDFARAMEKTSVYQVKTGNQGDIRRRCDAFNNHPKGGKSYEKPRLIGAYKNVSRLTEDEKKAYDLEKKAYALLTMALLKEIFQPFKTHKRSKALWNVFGKRSEDSD
;
A
#
# COMPACT_ATOMS: atom_id res chain seq x y z
N MET A 1 -8.80 3.80 -4.85
CA MET A 1 -7.38 3.88 -5.24
C MET A 1 -6.72 5.11 -4.61
N VAL A 2 -7.09 6.35 -4.96
CA VAL A 2 -6.46 7.59 -4.43
C VAL A 2 -6.38 7.61 -2.90
N ALA A 3 -7.49 7.33 -2.21
CA ALA A 3 -7.51 7.27 -0.74
C ALA A 3 -6.52 6.24 -0.19
N LEU A 4 -6.56 4.98 -0.63
CA LEU A 4 -5.69 3.92 -0.11
C LEU A 4 -4.23 4.09 -0.50
N MET A 5 -3.93 4.21 -1.80
CA MET A 5 -2.56 4.25 -2.31
C MET A 5 -1.89 5.59 -2.01
N GLY A 6 -2.57 6.70 -2.25
CA GLY A 6 -2.01 8.02 -1.94
C GLY A 6 -1.99 8.29 -0.46
N GLY A 7 -3.12 8.03 0.21
CA GLY A 7 -3.25 8.31 1.65
C GLY A 7 -2.44 7.39 2.54
N GLY A 8 -2.27 6.11 2.17
CA GLY A 8 -1.48 5.16 2.95
C GLY A 8 0.00 5.54 3.04
N HIS A 9 0.51 6.24 2.02
CA HIS A 9 1.90 6.71 1.95
C HIS A 9 2.18 7.98 2.76
N THR A 10 1.20 8.52 3.51
CA THR A 10 1.45 9.61 4.47
C THR A 10 2.39 9.19 5.62
N ILE A 11 2.55 7.88 5.85
CA ILE A 11 3.48 7.31 6.81
C ILE A 11 4.35 6.24 6.16
N GLY A 12 5.47 5.94 6.80
CA GLY A 12 6.41 4.91 6.34
C GLY A 12 7.45 5.44 5.36
N PHE A 13 8.19 4.50 4.78
CA PHE A 13 9.33 4.79 3.91
C PHE A 13 9.36 3.81 2.73
N ALA A 14 10.06 4.21 1.68
CA ALA A 14 10.36 3.34 0.54
C ALA A 14 11.87 3.22 0.38
N HIS A 15 12.33 2.04 -0.06
CA HIS A 15 13.72 1.82 -0.40
C HIS A 15 14.09 2.53 -1.69
N CYS A 16 15.34 3.00 -1.79
CA CYS A 16 15.86 3.73 -2.95
C CYS A 16 15.63 2.99 -4.27
N LYS A 17 15.73 1.65 -4.28
CA LYS A 17 15.48 0.83 -5.48
C LYS A 17 14.11 1.06 -6.13
N GLU A 18 13.11 1.50 -5.36
CA GLU A 18 11.73 1.70 -5.84
C GLU A 18 11.56 3.02 -6.61
N PHE A 19 12.44 4.00 -6.40
CA PHE A 19 12.30 5.34 -7.01
C PHE A 19 13.58 5.91 -7.63
N GLN A 20 14.74 5.26 -7.47
CA GLN A 20 16.02 5.73 -7.98
C GLN A 20 16.05 5.90 -9.50
N SER A 21 15.26 5.12 -10.25
CA SER A 21 15.12 5.25 -11.70
C SER A 21 14.56 6.61 -12.15
N ARG A 22 13.81 7.29 -11.27
CA ARG A 22 13.30 8.66 -11.49
C ARG A 22 14.38 9.72 -11.30
N LEU A 23 15.43 9.41 -10.55
CA LEU A 23 16.46 10.35 -10.13
C LEU A 23 17.76 10.20 -10.93
N PHE A 24 18.16 8.96 -11.16
CA PHE A 24 19.43 8.57 -11.77
C PHE A 24 19.13 7.87 -13.10
N GLY A 25 19.03 8.67 -14.16
CA GLY A 25 18.82 8.19 -15.51
C GLY A 25 19.18 9.28 -16.53
N PRO A 26 19.32 8.93 -17.82
CA PRO A 26 19.63 9.90 -18.87
C PRO A 26 18.53 10.95 -19.05
N LYS A 27 17.31 10.64 -18.60
CA LYS A 27 16.17 11.56 -18.52
C LYS A 27 15.54 11.44 -17.13
N PRO A 28 16.04 12.19 -16.14
CA PRO A 28 15.42 12.27 -14.82
C PRO A 28 13.97 12.77 -14.94
N ASP A 29 13.11 12.35 -14.02
CA ASP A 29 11.70 12.72 -14.02
C ASP A 29 11.53 14.22 -13.74
N PRO A 30 11.02 15.02 -14.70
CA PRO A 30 10.89 16.46 -14.54
C PRO A 30 9.76 16.86 -13.57
N SER A 31 8.88 15.93 -13.18
CA SER A 31 7.80 16.20 -12.24
C SER A 31 8.25 16.23 -10.78
N VAL A 32 9.48 15.78 -10.49
CA VAL A 32 10.05 15.80 -9.14
C VAL A 32 10.59 17.20 -8.85
N HIS A 33 10.15 17.78 -7.74
CA HIS A 33 10.63 19.09 -7.30
C HIS A 33 12.17 19.09 -7.15
N PRO A 34 12.91 20.07 -7.71
CA PRO A 34 14.37 20.04 -7.74
C PRO A 34 15.04 19.83 -6.38
N LYS A 35 14.58 20.55 -5.34
CA LYS A 35 15.08 20.39 -3.97
C LYS A 35 14.84 18.99 -3.39
N LEU A 36 13.72 18.34 -3.75
CA LEU A 36 13.46 16.97 -3.34
C LEU A 36 14.39 16.01 -4.09
N ALA A 37 14.57 16.21 -5.40
CA ALA A 37 15.47 15.40 -6.20
C ALA A 37 16.91 15.43 -5.67
N GLU A 38 17.43 16.60 -5.29
CA GLU A 38 18.77 16.73 -4.68
C GLU A 38 18.88 15.94 -3.37
N ARG A 39 17.89 16.06 -2.48
CA ARG A 39 17.86 15.33 -1.20
C ARG A 39 17.80 13.82 -1.41
N LEU A 40 16.89 13.36 -2.28
CA LEU A 40 16.75 11.93 -2.58
C LEU A 40 18.01 11.38 -3.26
N LYS A 41 18.68 12.16 -4.13
CA LYS A 41 19.95 11.77 -4.74
C LYS A 41 21.06 11.62 -3.69
N ALA A 42 21.17 12.56 -2.76
CA ALA A 42 22.14 12.45 -1.67
C ALA A 42 21.87 11.23 -0.78
N MET A 43 20.60 11.00 -0.42
CA MET A 43 20.21 9.83 0.39
C MET A 43 20.40 8.50 -0.33
N CYS A 44 20.28 8.46 -1.66
CA CYS A 44 20.38 7.23 -2.44
C CYS A 44 21.71 7.09 -3.21
N ALA A 45 22.72 7.90 -2.91
CA ALA A 45 23.99 7.90 -3.64
C ALA A 45 24.70 6.54 -3.61
N ASN A 46 24.53 5.79 -2.51
CA ASN A 46 25.15 4.48 -2.29
C ASN A 46 24.13 3.32 -2.34
N SER A 47 22.95 3.52 -2.92
CA SER A 47 21.89 2.48 -2.95
C SER A 47 22.31 1.21 -3.71
N SER A 48 23.32 1.32 -4.59
CA SER A 48 23.91 0.17 -5.29
C SER A 48 24.73 -0.76 -4.38
N SER A 49 25.31 -0.23 -3.30
CA SER A 49 26.10 -1.01 -2.33
C SER A 49 25.33 -1.29 -1.04
N ASP A 50 24.32 -0.49 -0.71
CA ASP A 50 23.44 -0.70 0.44
C ASP A 50 21.95 -0.75 0.03
N PRO A 51 21.35 -1.96 -0.05
CA PRO A 51 19.95 -2.12 -0.44
C PRO A 51 18.97 -1.66 0.65
N THR A 52 19.45 -1.31 1.86
CA THR A 52 18.61 -0.88 2.98
C THR A 52 18.30 0.61 2.95
N MET A 53 19.04 1.39 2.16
CA MET A 53 18.81 2.83 2.02
C MET A 53 17.37 3.14 1.61
N SER A 54 16.75 4.07 2.33
CA SER A 54 15.34 4.40 2.19
C SER A 54 15.06 5.87 2.49
N ALA A 55 13.91 6.36 2.04
CA ALA A 55 13.42 7.70 2.32
C ALA A 55 11.95 7.65 2.76
N PHE A 56 11.56 8.55 3.66
CA PHE A 56 10.16 8.71 4.05
C PHE A 56 9.31 9.09 2.84
N LEU A 57 8.12 8.48 2.75
CA LEU A 57 7.18 8.72 1.66
C LEU A 57 6.51 10.10 1.76
N ASP A 58 6.33 10.60 2.99
CA ASP A 58 5.95 11.97 3.30
C ASP A 58 7.14 12.76 3.88
N PRO A 59 7.82 13.60 3.08
CA PRO A 59 8.98 14.34 3.54
C PRO A 59 8.68 15.48 4.53
N ILE A 60 7.41 15.90 4.67
CA ILE A 60 7.02 17.05 5.49
C ILE A 60 6.46 16.60 6.84
N SER A 61 5.56 15.62 6.85
CA SER A 61 4.88 15.14 8.07
C SER A 61 5.21 13.67 8.38
N ALA A 62 6.46 13.26 8.11
CA ALA A 62 6.92 11.90 8.37
C ALA A 62 6.48 11.36 9.74
N GLY A 63 5.67 10.29 9.72
CA GLY A 63 5.17 9.61 10.93
C GLY A 63 3.78 10.07 11.41
N ASN A 64 3.22 11.14 10.86
CA ASN A 64 1.84 11.54 11.12
C ASN A 64 0.91 11.00 10.04
N PHE A 65 -0.21 10.42 10.46
CA PHE A 65 -1.27 10.06 9.53
C PHE A 65 -2.18 11.27 9.29
N ASP A 66 -1.89 12.05 8.25
CA ASP A 66 -2.59 13.28 7.90
C ASP A 66 -2.78 13.42 6.38
N ASN A 67 -3.28 14.58 5.92
CA ASN A 67 -3.48 14.81 4.49
C ASN A 67 -2.29 15.48 3.77
N MET A 68 -1.13 15.59 4.42
CA MET A 68 0.03 16.29 3.88
C MET A 68 0.56 15.63 2.62
N ILE A 69 0.48 14.31 2.51
CA ILE A 69 0.87 13.57 1.30
C ILE A 69 0.18 14.12 0.04
N PHE A 70 -1.11 14.49 0.12
CA PHE A 70 -1.84 15.06 -1.01
C PHE A 70 -1.37 16.48 -1.36
N LYS A 71 -1.01 17.28 -0.34
CA LYS A 71 -0.40 18.60 -0.54
C LYS A 71 0.99 18.47 -1.17
N ASN A 72 1.77 17.48 -0.73
CA ASN A 72 3.11 17.22 -1.22
C ASN A 72 3.11 16.84 -2.71
N ILE A 73 2.30 15.86 -3.11
CA ILE A 73 2.27 15.41 -4.51
C ILE A 73 1.77 16.49 -5.47
N LEU A 74 0.89 17.41 -5.03
CA LEU A 74 0.49 18.57 -5.84
C LEU A 74 1.64 19.56 -6.07
N ASN A 75 2.63 19.59 -5.17
CA ASN A 75 3.80 20.46 -5.24
C ASN A 75 5.05 19.75 -5.81
N GLY A 76 4.90 18.58 -6.44
CA GLY A 76 6.01 17.81 -6.99
C GLY A 76 6.87 17.12 -5.93
N LEU A 77 6.37 17.01 -4.69
CA LEU A 77 7.09 16.40 -3.58
C LEU A 77 6.78 14.90 -3.40
N GLY A 78 6.24 14.23 -4.41
CA GLY A 78 5.97 12.79 -4.39
C GLY A 78 7.24 11.95 -4.62
N VAL A 79 7.61 11.13 -3.63
CA VAL A 79 8.80 10.25 -3.70
C VAL A 79 8.62 9.15 -4.76
N LEU A 80 7.48 8.46 -4.75
CA LEU A 80 7.19 7.43 -5.75
C LEU A 80 6.58 8.04 -7.01
N GLY A 81 6.90 7.45 -8.16
CA GLY A 81 6.33 7.86 -9.44
C GLY A 81 4.82 7.64 -9.51
N THR A 82 4.33 6.60 -8.85
CA THR A 82 2.90 6.31 -8.74
C THR A 82 2.14 7.40 -7.98
N ASP A 83 2.77 7.99 -6.96
CA ASP A 83 2.16 9.05 -6.15
C ASP A 83 2.06 10.34 -6.96
N GLN A 84 3.15 10.68 -7.66
CA GLN A 84 3.17 11.84 -8.56
C GLN A 84 2.19 11.69 -9.73
N ALA A 85 2.04 10.46 -10.27
CA ALA A 85 1.09 10.17 -11.34
C ALA A 85 -0.37 10.42 -10.92
N MET A 86 -0.74 10.19 -9.65
CA MET A 86 -2.09 10.48 -9.16
C MET A 86 -2.43 11.98 -9.19
N ALA A 87 -1.45 12.85 -8.95
CA ALA A 87 -1.63 14.30 -9.04
C ALA A 87 -1.63 14.84 -10.48
N SER A 88 -1.05 14.08 -11.41
CA SER A 88 -0.91 14.45 -12.83
C SER A 88 -2.04 13.89 -13.71
N ASP A 89 -2.64 12.74 -13.35
CA ASP A 89 -3.71 12.13 -14.13
C ASP A 89 -5.04 12.92 -13.96
N PRO A 90 -5.67 13.40 -15.04
CA PRO A 90 -6.89 14.20 -14.96
C PRO A 90 -8.06 13.52 -14.24
N ARG A 91 -8.10 12.19 -14.20
CA ARG A 91 -9.17 11.40 -13.56
C ARG A 91 -9.04 11.39 -12.05
N THR A 92 -7.83 11.53 -11.52
CA THR A 92 -7.53 11.39 -10.09
C THR A 92 -7.15 12.70 -9.45
N ARG A 93 -6.63 13.65 -10.24
CA ARG A 93 -6.23 14.97 -9.77
C ARG A 93 -7.31 15.72 -8.99
N PRO A 94 -8.60 15.77 -9.42
CA PRO A 94 -9.63 16.46 -8.64
C PRO A 94 -9.81 15.88 -7.23
N ILE A 95 -9.72 14.55 -7.08
CA ILE A 95 -9.82 13.86 -5.79
C ILE A 95 -8.60 14.18 -4.91
N VAL A 96 -7.40 14.24 -5.50
CA VAL A 96 -6.18 14.65 -4.79
C VAL A 96 -6.30 16.09 -4.27
N GLU A 97 -6.82 17.00 -5.09
CA GLU A 97 -7.04 18.40 -4.69
C GLU A 97 -8.08 18.54 -3.57
N GLU A 98 -9.15 17.73 -3.58
CA GLU A 98 -10.13 17.67 -2.50
C GLU A 98 -9.50 17.17 -1.19
N TYR A 99 -8.78 16.05 -1.23
CA TYR A 99 -8.12 15.50 -0.04
C TYR A 99 -7.04 16.43 0.52
N ALA A 100 -6.34 17.18 -0.33
CA ALA A 100 -5.37 18.19 0.12
C ALA A 100 -6.04 19.35 0.88
N LYS A 101 -7.28 19.71 0.52
CA LYS A 101 -8.05 20.80 1.15
C LYS A 101 -8.79 20.33 2.40
N ASP A 102 -9.32 19.11 2.39
CA ASP A 102 -10.18 18.56 3.43
C ASP A 102 -9.66 17.22 3.97
N GLN A 103 -9.03 17.29 5.15
CA GLN A 103 -8.54 16.10 5.85
C GLN A 103 -9.66 15.21 6.38
N VAL A 104 -10.81 15.78 6.75
CA VAL A 104 -11.96 15.01 7.27
C VAL A 104 -12.53 14.15 6.15
N LEU A 105 -12.65 14.72 4.95
CA LEU A 105 -13.04 14.00 3.74
C LEU A 105 -12.07 12.86 3.42
N PHE A 106 -10.76 13.14 3.43
CA PHE A 106 -9.73 12.12 3.25
C PHE A 106 -9.89 10.96 4.25
N PHE A 107 -9.97 11.26 5.55
CA PHE A 107 -10.07 10.23 6.59
C PHE A 107 -11.35 9.40 6.46
N ARG A 108 -12.48 10.04 6.13
CA ARG A 108 -13.75 9.34 5.90
C ARG A 108 -13.63 8.33 4.76
N ASP A 109 -13.09 8.76 3.64
CA ASP A 109 -12.99 7.91 2.45
C ASP A 109 -11.90 6.84 2.60
N PHE A 110 -10.80 7.16 3.31
CA PHE A 110 -9.77 6.18 3.68
C PHE A 110 -10.36 5.06 4.55
N ALA A 111 -11.12 5.40 5.59
CA ALA A 111 -11.75 4.43 6.47
C ALA A 111 -12.71 3.51 5.70
N ARG A 112 -13.57 4.08 4.85
CA ARG A 112 -14.48 3.30 3.99
C ARG A 112 -13.73 2.39 3.02
N ALA A 113 -12.62 2.87 2.45
CA ALA A 113 -11.83 2.08 1.53
C ALA A 113 -11.10 0.92 2.25
N MET A 114 -10.61 1.15 3.46
CA MET A 114 -10.02 0.10 4.30
C MET A 114 -11.04 -0.97 4.68
N GLU A 115 -12.26 -0.56 5.08
CA GLU A 115 -13.36 -1.48 5.36
C GLU A 115 -13.68 -2.35 4.13
N LYS A 116 -13.85 -1.72 2.96
CA LYS A 116 -14.13 -2.44 1.71
C LYS A 116 -13.03 -3.43 1.32
N THR A 117 -11.76 -3.06 1.52
CA THR A 117 -10.63 -3.96 1.25
C THR A 117 -10.52 -5.07 2.29
N SER A 118 -10.91 -4.82 3.54
CA SER A 118 -10.80 -5.80 4.63
C SER A 118 -11.66 -7.05 4.44
N VAL A 119 -12.74 -6.94 3.66
CA VAL A 119 -13.67 -8.05 3.36
C VAL A 119 -13.40 -8.70 1.99
N TYR A 120 -12.34 -8.29 1.29
CA TYR A 120 -12.03 -8.82 -0.03
C TYR A 120 -11.48 -10.25 0.07
N GLN A 121 -12.22 -11.22 -0.51
CA GLN A 121 -11.85 -12.64 -0.55
C GLN A 121 -11.50 -13.24 0.82
N VAL A 122 -12.18 -12.79 1.88
CA VAL A 122 -11.98 -13.34 3.23
C VAL A 122 -12.50 -14.76 3.33
N LYS A 123 -11.80 -15.57 4.13
CA LYS A 123 -12.20 -16.94 4.47
C LYS A 123 -13.18 -16.90 5.63
N THR A 124 -14.37 -17.48 5.45
CA THR A 124 -15.44 -17.52 6.47
C THR A 124 -15.86 -18.95 6.78
N GLY A 125 -16.50 -19.16 7.94
CA GLY A 125 -16.90 -20.49 8.39
C GLY A 125 -15.71 -21.46 8.42
N ASN A 126 -15.84 -22.57 7.70
CA ASN A 126 -14.84 -23.64 7.67
C ASN A 126 -13.79 -23.49 6.55
N GLN A 127 -13.70 -22.33 5.88
CA GLN A 127 -12.84 -22.10 4.70
C GLN A 127 -11.37 -21.75 5.04
N GLY A 128 -10.88 -22.12 6.23
CA GLY A 128 -9.51 -21.85 6.67
C GLY A 128 -9.28 -22.29 8.11
N ASP A 129 -8.12 -21.88 8.67
CA ASP A 129 -7.72 -22.22 10.04
C ASP A 129 -7.47 -20.96 10.87
N ILE A 130 -7.87 -21.00 12.14
CA ILE A 130 -7.37 -20.05 13.15
C ILE A 130 -5.95 -20.48 13.51
N ARG A 131 -4.95 -19.79 12.95
CA ARG A 131 -3.54 -20.15 13.10
C ARG A 131 -3.05 -19.95 14.54
N ARG A 132 -2.35 -20.96 15.07
CA ARG A 132 -1.62 -20.86 16.36
C ARG A 132 -0.38 -19.97 16.26
N ARG A 133 0.25 -19.94 15.08
CA ARG A 133 1.32 -19.00 14.73
C ARG A 133 1.07 -18.43 13.34
N CYS A 134 1.22 -17.13 13.15
CA CYS A 134 0.89 -16.48 11.87
C CYS A 134 1.80 -16.95 10.71
N ASP A 135 3.02 -17.37 11.03
CA ASP A 135 4.08 -17.79 10.10
C ASP A 135 4.01 -19.28 9.70
N ALA A 136 3.11 -20.07 10.29
CA ALA A 136 3.00 -21.51 10.07
C ALA A 136 1.56 -21.99 9.94
N PHE A 137 1.37 -23.09 9.21
CA PHE A 137 0.11 -23.83 9.20
C PHE A 137 -0.02 -24.69 10.46
N ASN A 138 -1.25 -24.87 10.96
CA ASN A 138 -1.50 -25.65 12.18
C ASN A 138 -1.14 -27.12 12.01
N ASN A 139 -1.54 -27.74 10.89
CA ASN A 139 -1.28 -29.14 10.58
C ASN A 139 -0.38 -29.24 9.36
N HIS A 140 0.92 -29.28 9.58
CA HIS A 140 1.85 -29.66 8.53
C HIS A 140 1.76 -31.19 8.39
N PRO A 141 1.32 -31.76 7.24
CA PRO A 141 1.31 -33.21 7.09
C PRO A 141 2.74 -33.72 7.22
N LYS A 142 3.02 -34.53 8.26
CA LYS A 142 4.29 -35.25 8.39
C LYS A 142 4.31 -36.32 7.30
N GLY A 143 5.12 -36.11 6.26
CA GLY A 143 5.37 -37.10 5.20
C GLY A 143 4.48 -37.01 3.95
N GLY A 144 3.59 -36.01 3.85
CA GLY A 144 2.96 -35.69 2.56
C GLY A 144 3.98 -34.94 1.70
N LYS A 145 4.09 -35.28 0.40
CA LYS A 145 4.85 -34.46 -0.59
C LYS A 145 4.60 -33.01 -0.25
N SER A 146 5.66 -32.20 -0.11
CA SER A 146 5.51 -30.77 0.14
C SER A 146 4.38 -30.30 -0.76
N TYR A 147 3.35 -29.67 -0.20
CA TYR A 147 2.42 -28.93 -1.04
C TYR A 147 3.31 -28.13 -1.96
N GLU A 148 3.32 -28.48 -3.25
CA GLU A 148 4.04 -27.73 -4.24
C GLU A 148 3.37 -26.37 -4.14
N LYS A 149 4.09 -25.43 -3.52
CA LYS A 149 3.66 -24.06 -3.29
C LYS A 149 2.98 -23.68 -4.61
N PRO A 150 1.66 -23.35 -4.63
CA PRO A 150 1.04 -22.86 -5.86
C PRO A 150 2.01 -21.80 -6.36
N ARG A 151 2.57 -22.00 -7.55
CA ARG A 151 3.79 -21.31 -8.01
C ARG A 151 3.64 -19.81 -7.74
N LEU A 152 4.12 -19.38 -6.58
CA LEU A 152 4.05 -18.00 -6.16
C LEU A 152 5.13 -17.32 -6.97
N ILE A 153 4.72 -16.65 -8.04
CA ILE A 153 5.35 -15.47 -8.66
C ILE A 153 6.89 -15.58 -8.80
N GLY A 154 7.38 -16.79 -9.05
CA GLY A 154 8.78 -17.11 -9.29
C GLY A 154 8.98 -18.01 -10.51
N ALA A 155 7.89 -18.36 -11.20
CA ALA A 155 7.89 -19.33 -12.30
C ALA A 155 7.37 -18.77 -13.64
N TYR A 156 7.06 -17.48 -13.76
CA TYR A 156 6.74 -16.88 -15.07
C TYR A 156 8.03 -16.41 -15.75
N LYS A 157 8.87 -17.37 -16.15
CA LYS A 157 10.08 -17.08 -16.92
C LYS A 157 9.79 -16.58 -18.35
N ASN A 158 8.53 -16.54 -18.80
CA ASN A 158 8.13 -15.92 -20.07
C ASN A 158 6.63 -15.53 -20.12
N VAL A 159 6.34 -14.24 -20.02
CA VAL A 159 4.97 -13.64 -20.09
C VAL A 159 4.35 -13.79 -21.49
N SER A 160 5.18 -13.99 -22.52
CA SER A 160 4.78 -14.14 -23.92
C SER A 160 4.01 -15.42 -24.25
N ARG A 161 3.97 -16.41 -23.34
CA ARG A 161 3.24 -17.68 -23.53
C ARG A 161 1.90 -17.75 -22.79
N LEU A 162 1.47 -16.66 -22.14
CA LEU A 162 0.18 -16.60 -21.44
C LEU A 162 -0.96 -16.36 -22.42
N THR A 163 -2.12 -16.97 -22.15
CA THR A 163 -3.38 -16.62 -22.78
C THR A 163 -3.83 -15.22 -22.35
N GLU A 164 -4.72 -14.57 -23.09
CA GLU A 164 -5.16 -13.20 -22.77
C GLU A 164 -5.87 -13.09 -21.41
N ASP A 165 -6.63 -14.12 -21.02
CA ASP A 165 -7.28 -14.18 -19.71
C ASP A 165 -6.26 -14.33 -18.57
N GLU A 166 -5.20 -15.11 -18.79
CA GLU A 166 -4.09 -15.23 -17.83
C GLU A 166 -3.27 -13.95 -17.71
N LYS A 167 -3.08 -13.20 -18.80
CA LYS A 167 -2.43 -11.87 -18.75
C LYS A 167 -3.28 -10.87 -17.97
N LYS A 168 -4.60 -10.90 -18.15
CA LYS A 168 -5.53 -10.04 -17.41
C LYS A 168 -5.54 -10.38 -15.92
N ALA A 169 -5.51 -11.67 -15.57
CA ALA A 169 -5.37 -12.14 -14.19
C ALA A 169 -4.02 -11.72 -13.59
N TYR A 170 -2.92 -11.88 -14.33
CA TYR A 170 -1.58 -11.44 -13.93
C TYR A 170 -1.51 -9.94 -13.67
N ASP A 171 -2.13 -9.11 -14.51
CA ASP A 171 -2.19 -7.66 -14.32
C ASP A 171 -3.06 -7.24 -13.12
N LEU A 172 -4.18 -7.93 -12.88
CA LEU A 172 -5.00 -7.70 -11.68
C LEU A 172 -4.26 -8.11 -10.41
N GLU A 173 -3.61 -9.26 -10.41
CA GLU A 173 -2.83 -9.76 -9.27
C GLU A 173 -1.65 -8.85 -8.97
N LYS A 174 -0.92 -8.36 -9.98
CA LYS A 174 0.19 -7.43 -9.79
C LYS A 174 -0.29 -6.09 -9.19
N LYS A 175 -1.46 -5.60 -9.63
CA LYS A 175 -2.11 -4.40 -9.05
C LYS A 175 -2.56 -4.65 -7.61
N ALA A 176 -3.13 -5.81 -7.32
CA ALA A 176 -3.55 -6.20 -5.98
C ALA A 176 -2.36 -6.44 -5.04
N TYR A 177 -1.27 -7.01 -5.52
CA TYR A 177 -0.06 -7.28 -4.74
C TYR A 177 0.68 -5.98 -4.41
N ALA A 178 0.77 -5.04 -5.36
CA ALA A 178 1.29 -3.69 -5.10
C ALA A 178 0.43 -2.92 -4.07
N LEU A 179 -0.89 -3.14 -4.08
CA LEU A 179 -1.81 -2.61 -3.06
C LEU A 179 -1.61 -3.28 -1.69
N LEU A 180 -1.29 -4.58 -1.65
CA LEU A 180 -1.14 -5.35 -0.42
C LEU A 180 0.21 -5.14 0.27
N THR A 181 1.31 -5.01 -0.49
CA THR A 181 2.66 -4.93 0.08
C THR A 181 3.00 -3.57 0.67
N MET A 182 2.22 -2.52 0.40
CA MET A 182 2.35 -1.19 1.02
C MET A 182 1.54 -1.07 2.33
N ALA A 183 0.68 -2.04 2.68
CA ALA A 183 -0.42 -1.81 3.62
C ALA A 183 -0.27 -2.37 5.05
N LEU A 184 0.85 -2.98 5.45
CA LEU A 184 0.86 -3.72 6.72
C LEU A 184 2.14 -3.54 7.56
N LEU A 185 2.14 -2.51 8.42
CA LEU A 185 2.83 -2.52 9.70
C LEU A 185 1.79 -2.63 10.83
N LYS A 186 2.06 -3.52 11.81
CA LYS A 186 1.21 -3.83 12.97
C LYS A 186 0.90 -2.64 13.89
N GLU A 187 1.51 -1.48 13.68
CA GLU A 187 1.45 -0.34 14.62
C GLU A 187 0.25 0.61 14.40
N ILE A 188 -0.45 0.51 13.27
CA ILE A 188 -1.66 1.34 13.01
C ILE A 188 -2.91 0.76 13.69
N PHE A 189 -2.87 -0.52 14.11
CA PHE A 189 -4.06 -1.22 14.61
C PHE A 189 -4.43 -0.83 16.06
N GLN A 190 -3.46 -0.42 16.89
CA GLN A 190 -3.73 -0.10 18.30
C GLN A 190 -4.39 1.27 18.53
N PRO A 191 -4.02 2.35 17.81
CA PRO A 191 -4.71 3.64 17.93
C PRO A 191 -6.20 3.58 17.51
N PHE A 192 -6.55 2.68 16.57
CA PHE A 192 -7.93 2.50 16.11
C PHE A 192 -8.84 1.86 17.16
N LYS A 193 -8.29 1.06 18.08
CA LYS A 193 -9.05 0.42 19.18
C LYS A 193 -9.34 1.39 20.34
N THR A 194 -8.49 2.39 20.56
CA THR A 194 -8.53 3.24 21.77
C THR A 194 -9.22 4.58 21.53
N HIS A 195 -9.42 4.99 20.29
CA HIS A 195 -10.07 6.26 19.96
C HIS A 195 -11.60 6.20 20.19
N LYS A 196 -12.15 7.09 21.01
CA LYS A 196 -13.58 7.07 21.45
C LYS A 196 -14.59 6.99 20.31
N ARG A 197 -14.30 7.62 19.16
CA ARG A 197 -15.18 7.59 17.96
C ARG A 197 -15.17 6.26 17.20
N SER A 198 -14.04 5.57 17.13
CA SER A 198 -13.94 4.27 16.42
C SER A 198 -14.43 3.11 17.29
N LYS A 199 -14.37 3.24 18.62
CA LYS A 199 -14.97 2.27 19.56
C LYS A 199 -16.50 2.17 19.41
N ALA A 200 -17.17 3.29 19.14
CA ALA A 200 -18.62 3.29 18.89
C ALA A 200 -18.97 2.52 17.61
N LEU A 201 -18.20 2.70 16.53
CA LEU A 201 -18.33 1.93 15.30
C LEU A 201 -18.06 0.44 15.53
N TRP A 202 -17.01 0.10 16.28
CA TRP A 202 -16.71 -1.30 16.63
C TRP A 202 -17.82 -1.97 17.45
N ASN A 203 -18.40 -1.26 18.42
CA ASN A 203 -19.52 -1.80 19.19
C ASN A 203 -20.79 -2.02 18.34
N VAL A 204 -20.99 -1.22 17.30
CA VAL A 204 -22.08 -1.40 16.33
C VAL A 204 -21.83 -2.65 15.46
N PHE A 205 -20.58 -2.91 15.07
CA PHE A 205 -20.22 -4.15 14.35
C PHE A 205 -20.29 -5.40 15.25
N GLY A 206 -19.92 -5.30 16.53
CA GLY A 206 -20.02 -6.40 17.49
C GLY A 206 -21.46 -6.80 17.83
N LYS A 207 -22.39 -5.84 17.90
CA LYS A 207 -23.83 -6.16 18.07
C LYS A 207 -24.40 -6.93 16.89
N ARG A 208 -23.92 -6.65 15.67
CA ARG A 208 -24.42 -7.30 14.46
C ARG A 208 -24.00 -8.77 14.34
N SER A 209 -23.00 -9.21 15.11
CA SER A 209 -22.63 -10.63 15.21
C SER A 209 -23.40 -11.41 16.26
N GLU A 210 -24.09 -10.74 17.20
CA GLU A 210 -24.92 -11.41 18.23
C GLU A 210 -26.38 -11.56 17.78
N ASP A 211 -26.85 -10.75 16.83
CA ASP A 211 -28.22 -10.84 16.27
C ASP A 211 -28.33 -11.84 15.08
N SER A 212 -27.30 -12.68 14.86
CA SER A 212 -27.26 -13.66 13.77
C SER A 212 -27.17 -15.12 14.24
N ASP A 213 -27.39 -15.38 15.53
CA ASP A 213 -27.59 -16.72 16.11
C ASP A 213 -29.08 -17.00 16.35
#